data_AF-A0A9C7V0W2-F1
#
_entry.id   AF-A0A9C7V0W2-F1
#
_cell.length_a   1.000
_cell.length_b   1.000
_cell.length_c   1.000
_cell.angle_alpha   90.00
_cell.angle_beta   90.00
_cell.angle_gamma   90.00
#
_symmetry.space_group_name_H-M   'P 1'
#
loop_
_entity.id
_entity.type
_entity.pdbx_description
1 polymer ?
#
loop_
_entity_poly.entity_id
_entity_poly.type
_entity_poly.pdbx_seq_one_letter_code
_entity_poly.pdbx_strand_id
1 'polypeptide(L)'
;MRKLRLQIIIIFFIMFCFGFLDFLLFGLVMTDFLSLMRMGDVISYNQTCALIGAIPLVMYVVVAMVRVLFSDDLQYKALPDPFEGWVLAAITLFFIIGFIANCIVPFLLLALSYHSCPQDSLHDYHVIDIKLCETIVDNRSFW
;
A
#
# COMPACT_ATOMS: atom_id res chain seq x y z
N MET A 1 27.96 -23.68 -2.10
CA MET A 1 26.59 -24.07 -2.52
C MET A 1 25.50 -23.44 -1.65
N ARG A 2 25.45 -23.69 -0.33
CA ARG A 2 24.39 -23.13 0.55
C ARG A 2 24.35 -21.60 0.61
N LYS A 3 25.52 -20.94 0.73
CA LYS A 3 25.65 -19.47 0.80
C LYS A 3 25.18 -18.78 -0.48
N LEU A 4 25.63 -19.27 -1.64
CA LEU A 4 25.22 -18.78 -2.97
C LEU A 4 23.71 -18.92 -3.21
N ARG A 5 23.12 -20.07 -2.84
CA ARG A 5 21.67 -20.30 -2.96
C ARG A 5 20.88 -19.31 -2.11
N LEU A 6 21.34 -19.01 -0.90
CA LEU A 6 20.69 -18.06 0.00
C LEU A 6 20.75 -16.62 -0.54
N GLN A 7 21.89 -16.21 -1.11
CA GLN A 7 22.05 -14.91 -1.76
C GLN A 7 21.08 -14.74 -2.94
N ILE A 8 20.95 -15.76 -3.79
CA ILE A 8 20.02 -15.74 -4.92
C ILE A 8 18.57 -15.57 -4.41
N ILE A 9 18.17 -16.32 -3.38
CA ILE A 9 16.83 -16.20 -2.78
C ILE A 9 16.60 -14.78 -2.24
N ILE A 10 17.57 -14.19 -1.54
CA ILE A 10 17.47 -12.83 -1.02
C ILE A 10 17.32 -11.82 -2.16
N ILE A 11 18.06 -11.96 -3.26
CA ILE A 11 17.95 -11.09 -4.43
C ILE A 11 16.56 -11.18 -5.06
N PHE A 12 16.03 -12.40 -5.27
CA PHE A 12 14.67 -12.59 -5.78
C PHE A 12 13.62 -11.96 -4.85
N PHE A 13 13.79 -12.11 -3.54
CA PHE A 13 12.89 -11.52 -2.57
C PHE A 13 12.95 -9.97 -2.57
N ILE A 14 14.16 -9.39 -2.69
CA ILE A 14 14.32 -7.94 -2.84
C ILE A 14 13.61 -7.43 -4.10
N MET A 15 13.80 -8.10 -5.25
CA MET A 15 13.10 -7.74 -6.49
C MET A 15 11.58 -7.81 -6.32
N PHE A 16 11.07 -8.85 -5.65
CA PHE A 16 9.64 -8.96 -5.33
C PHE A 16 9.15 -7.80 -4.45
N CYS A 17 9.89 -7.43 -3.41
CA CYS A 17 9.55 -6.29 -2.56
C CYS A 17 9.55 -4.96 -3.33
N PHE A 18 10.48 -4.76 -4.28
CA PHE A 18 10.46 -3.58 -5.15
C PHE A 18 9.26 -3.56 -6.08
N GLY A 19 8.89 -4.69 -6.69
CA GLY A 19 7.67 -4.79 -7.49
C GLY A 19 6.41 -4.50 -6.65
N PHE A 20 6.38 -4.97 -5.40
CA PHE A 20 5.29 -4.66 -4.49
C PHE A 20 5.26 -3.17 -4.08
N LEU A 21 6.41 -2.54 -3.84
CA LEU A 21 6.49 -1.10 -3.59
C LEU A 21 6.01 -0.28 -4.79
N ASP A 22 6.38 -0.68 -6.01
CA ASP A 22 5.92 -0.04 -7.24
C ASP A 22 4.39 -0.10 -7.34
N PHE A 23 3.80 -1.28 -7.11
CA PHE A 23 2.35 -1.44 -7.03
C PHE A 23 1.70 -0.56 -5.93
N LEU A 24 2.31 -0.44 -4.76
CA LEU A 24 1.80 0.39 -3.67
C LEU A 24 1.89 1.91 -3.97
N LEU A 25 2.95 2.35 -4.67
CA LEU A 25 3.24 3.77 -4.89
C LEU A 25 2.70 4.33 -6.21
N PHE A 26 2.56 3.48 -7.23
CA PHE A 26 2.15 3.88 -8.58
C PHE A 26 0.95 3.11 -9.12
N GLY A 27 0.57 2.00 -8.47
CA GLY A 27 -0.60 1.22 -8.84
C GLY A 27 -1.91 1.70 -8.20
N LEU A 28 -2.87 0.79 -8.16
CA LEU A 28 -4.26 1.04 -7.71
C LEU A 28 -4.35 1.63 -6.29
N VAL A 29 -3.42 1.24 -5.42
CA VAL A 29 -3.40 1.67 -4.02
C VAL A 29 -3.17 3.19 -3.91
N MET A 30 -2.22 3.74 -4.68
CA MET A 30 -1.96 5.18 -4.66
C MET A 30 -3.05 5.95 -5.39
N THR A 31 -3.60 5.41 -6.49
CA THR A 31 -4.69 6.10 -7.20
C THR A 31 -5.92 6.27 -6.32
N ASP A 32 -6.30 5.22 -5.59
CA ASP A 32 -7.41 5.28 -4.64
C ASP A 32 -7.13 6.27 -3.50
N PHE A 33 -5.91 6.25 -2.95
CA PHE A 33 -5.52 7.19 -1.91
C PHE A 33 -5.62 8.65 -2.35
N LEU A 34 -5.08 8.95 -3.54
CA LEU A 34 -5.13 10.29 -4.09
C LEU A 34 -6.56 10.71 -4.43
N SER A 35 -7.39 9.78 -4.92
CA SER A 35 -8.80 10.04 -5.18
C SER A 35 -9.55 10.38 -3.89
N LEU A 36 -9.29 9.63 -2.81
CA LEU A 36 -9.84 9.92 -1.48
C LEU A 36 -9.38 11.28 -0.94
N MET A 37 -8.10 11.62 -1.05
CA MET A 37 -7.59 12.90 -0.56
C MET A 37 -8.15 14.10 -1.33
N ARG A 38 -8.42 13.94 -2.64
CA ARG A 38 -8.96 15.01 -3.47
C ARG A 38 -10.44 15.30 -3.19
N MET A 39 -11.20 14.34 -2.63
CA MET A 39 -12.63 14.48 -2.34
C MET A 39 -13.41 15.14 -3.50
N GLY A 40 -13.20 14.66 -4.72
CA GLY A 40 -13.92 15.16 -5.90
C GLY A 40 -15.29 14.49 -6.07
N ASP A 41 -16.05 14.91 -7.07
CA ASP A 41 -17.41 14.39 -7.34
C ASP A 41 -17.44 12.87 -7.62
N VAL A 42 -16.28 12.29 -7.99
CA VAL A 42 -16.05 10.86 -8.17
C VAL A 42 -14.84 10.46 -7.32
N ILE A 43 -15.01 9.44 -6.48
CA ILE A 43 -13.98 8.87 -5.63
C ILE A 43 -13.78 7.41 -6.02
N SER A 44 -12.56 7.04 -6.39
CA SER A 44 -12.16 5.64 -6.54
C SER A 44 -11.66 5.10 -5.19
N TYR A 45 -12.30 4.06 -4.65
CA TYR A 45 -11.87 3.46 -3.40
C TYR A 45 -12.26 1.97 -3.30
N ASN A 46 -11.26 1.09 -3.29
CA ASN A 46 -11.43 -0.33 -3.04
C ASN A 46 -10.74 -0.79 -1.74
N GLN A 47 -10.96 -0.08 -0.64
CA GLN A 47 -10.45 -0.49 0.68
C GLN A 47 -8.93 -0.73 0.72
N THR A 48 -8.18 0.07 -0.03
CA THR A 48 -6.73 -0.04 -0.20
C THR A 48 -5.94 0.76 0.84
N CYS A 49 -6.61 1.50 1.74
CA CYS A 49 -5.96 2.33 2.77
C CYS A 49 -5.03 1.54 3.70
N ALA A 50 -5.37 0.29 4.00
CA ALA A 50 -4.52 -0.58 4.83
C ALA A 50 -3.17 -0.89 4.16
N LEU A 51 -3.14 -0.96 2.82
CA LEU A 51 -1.94 -1.28 2.04
C LEU A 51 -0.93 -0.13 2.05
N ILE A 52 -1.39 1.11 2.14
CA ILE A 52 -0.53 2.30 2.26
C ILE A 52 0.26 2.27 3.58
N GLY A 53 -0.40 1.86 4.66
CA GLY A 53 0.23 1.68 5.97
C GLY A 53 1.35 0.62 5.97
N ALA A 54 1.37 -0.27 4.98
CA ALA A 54 2.42 -1.28 4.83
C ALA A 54 3.68 -0.76 4.11
N ILE A 55 3.65 0.41 3.45
CA ILE A 55 4.81 0.96 2.72
C ILE A 55 6.06 1.06 3.61
N PRO A 56 6.01 1.62 4.83
CA PRO A 56 7.18 1.70 5.70
C PRO A 56 7.75 0.33 6.08
N LEU A 57 6.89 -0.68 6.26
CA LEU A 57 7.30 -2.04 6.55
C LEU A 57 8.06 -2.66 5.38
N VAL A 58 7.53 -2.53 4.16
CA VAL A 58 8.17 -3.11 2.97
C VAL A 58 9.51 -2.41 2.71
N MET A 59 9.58 -1.09 2.87
CA MET A 59 10.84 -0.33 2.78
C MET A 59 11.86 -0.82 3.83
N TYR A 60 11.43 -1.02 5.07
CA TYR A 60 12.28 -1.56 6.12
C TYR A 60 12.82 -2.95 5.77
N VAL A 61 11.96 -3.84 5.28
CA VAL A 61 12.34 -5.19 4.85
C VAL A 61 13.37 -5.16 3.72
N VAL A 62 13.20 -4.29 2.72
CA VAL A 62 14.20 -4.12 1.65
C VAL A 62 15.54 -3.69 2.22
N VAL A 63 15.57 -2.68 3.10
CA VAL A 63 16.81 -2.20 3.73
C VAL A 63 17.47 -3.31 4.56
N ALA A 64 16.68 -4.06 5.34
CA ALA A 64 17.17 -5.18 6.14
C ALA A 64 17.77 -6.27 5.25
N MET A 65 17.10 -6.65 4.17
CA MET A 65 17.57 -7.68 3.24
C MET A 65 18.82 -7.27 2.47
N VAL A 66 18.92 -6.00 2.07
CA VAL A 66 20.16 -5.45 1.48
C VAL A 66 21.31 -5.55 2.47
N ARG A 67 21.11 -5.21 3.74
CA ARG A 67 22.14 -5.36 4.77
C ARG A 67 22.56 -6.81 5.00
N VAL A 68 21.60 -7.74 4.98
CA VAL A 68 21.87 -9.19 5.06
C VAL A 68 22.71 -9.65 3.87
N LEU A 69 22.43 -9.16 2.66
CA LEU A 69 23.17 -9.53 1.45
C LEU A 69 24.65 -9.15 1.53
N PHE A 70 24.95 -8.01 2.18
CA PHE A 70 26.30 -7.50 2.39
C PHE A 70 26.95 -7.94 3.71
N SER A 71 26.28 -8.75 4.55
CA SER A 71 26.85 -9.23 5.80
C SER A 71 27.66 -10.51 5.58
N ASP A 72 28.80 -10.64 6.28
CA ASP A 72 29.72 -11.77 6.12
C ASP A 72 29.06 -13.13 6.37
N ASP A 73 28.09 -13.17 7.30
CA ASP A 73 27.41 -14.40 7.74
C ASP A 73 26.02 -14.60 7.11
N LEU A 74 25.55 -13.68 6.25
CA LEU A 74 24.16 -13.63 5.77
C LEU A 74 23.14 -13.69 6.92
N GLN A 75 23.50 -13.09 8.05
CA GLN A 75 22.65 -12.97 9.22
C GLN A 75 22.13 -11.55 9.34
N TYR A 76 20.89 -11.44 9.82
CA TYR A 76 20.30 -10.17 10.19
C TYR A 76 21.06 -9.60 11.39
N LYS A 77 21.53 -8.36 11.24
CA LYS A 77 22.07 -7.57 12.34
C LYS A 77 21.12 -6.40 12.55
N ALA A 78 20.53 -6.38 13.74
CA ALA A 78 19.70 -5.32 14.26
C ALA A 78 20.31 -3.93 14.02
N LEU A 79 19.47 -2.92 13.84
CA LEU A 79 19.91 -1.53 13.94
C LEU A 79 20.42 -1.27 15.36
N PRO A 80 21.38 -0.35 15.54
CA PRO A 80 21.85 0.01 16.88
C PRO A 80 20.67 0.51 17.73
N ASP A 81 20.55 0.02 18.96
CA ASP A 81 19.60 0.59 19.91
C ASP A 81 19.95 2.05 20.21
N PRO A 82 18.95 2.95 20.29
CA PRO A 82 17.50 2.70 20.33
C PRO A 82 16.80 2.79 18.96
N PHE A 83 17.53 2.93 17.85
CA PHE A 83 16.94 3.27 16.55
C PHE A 83 16.00 2.20 16.01
N GLU A 84 16.28 0.91 16.24
CA GLU A 84 15.39 -0.17 15.79
C GLU A 84 14.01 -0.07 16.45
N GLY A 85 13.96 0.16 17.76
CA GLY A 85 12.71 0.31 18.50
C GLY A 85 11.86 1.47 17.98
N TRP A 86 12.49 2.62 17.70
CA TRP A 86 11.78 3.79 17.13
C TRP A 86 11.26 3.52 15.72
N VAL A 87 12.05 2.86 14.87
CA VAL A 87 11.65 2.52 13.50
C VAL A 87 10.47 1.53 13.52
N LEU A 88 10.55 0.47 14.33
CA LEU A 88 9.48 -0.51 14.46
C LEU A 88 8.21 0.10 15.06
N ALA A 89 8.34 1.00 16.05
CA ALA A 89 7.21 1.74 16.60
C ALA A 89 6.53 2.62 15.55
N ALA A 90 7.31 3.34 14.75
CA ALA A 90 6.78 4.16 13.65
C ALA A 90 6.05 3.30 12.60
N ILE A 91 6.66 2.19 12.16
CA ILE A 91 6.03 1.25 11.22
C ILE A 91 4.69 0.74 11.77
N THR A 92 4.68 0.34 13.04
CA THR A 92 3.46 -0.17 13.71
C THR A 92 2.38 0.90 13.75
N LEU A 93 2.75 2.16 14.05
CA LEU A 93 1.83 3.29 14.06
C LEU A 93 1.20 3.51 12.66
N PHE A 94 2.00 3.53 11.60
CA PHE A 94 1.49 3.69 10.23
C PHE A 94 0.55 2.56 9.82
N PHE A 95 0.85 1.33 10.21
CA PHE A 95 -0.01 0.18 9.94
C PHE A 95 -1.36 0.30 10.67
N ILE A 96 -1.35 0.68 11.95
CA ILE A 96 -2.58 0.90 12.73
C ILE A 96 -3.41 2.04 12.12
N ILE A 97 -2.79 3.16 11.73
CA ILE A 97 -3.48 4.28 11.09
C ILE A 97 -4.11 3.83 9.76
N GLY A 98 -3.37 3.11 8.92
CA GLY A 98 -3.89 2.60 7.64
C GLY A 98 -5.08 1.65 7.85
N PHE A 99 -5.00 0.77 8.85
CA PHE A 99 -6.09 -0.14 9.19
C PHE A 99 -7.34 0.62 9.68
N ILE A 100 -7.16 1.57 10.60
CA ILE A 100 -8.26 2.40 11.11
C ILE A 100 -8.89 3.21 9.98
N ALA A 101 -8.07 3.84 9.13
CA ALA A 101 -8.55 4.58 7.96
C ALA A 101 -9.38 3.69 7.03
N ASN A 102 -8.94 2.44 6.82
CA ASN A 102 -9.67 1.49 5.99
C ASN A 102 -11.09 1.22 6.49
N CYS A 103 -11.26 1.20 7.82
CA CYS A 103 -12.56 1.05 8.46
C CYS A 103 -13.39 2.35 8.45
N ILE A 104 -12.77 3.52 8.63
CA ILE A 104 -13.48 4.80 8.77
C ILE A 104 -13.95 5.34 7.42
N VAL A 105 -13.15 5.20 6.37
CA VAL A 105 -13.43 5.80 5.05
C VAL A 105 -14.79 5.40 4.47
N PRO A 106 -15.23 4.13 4.49
CA PRO A 106 -16.57 3.75 4.04
C PRO A 106 -17.70 4.52 4.76
N PHE A 107 -17.60 4.69 6.08
CA PHE A 107 -18.58 5.46 6.85
C PHE A 107 -18.52 6.95 6.53
N LEU A 108 -17.32 7.49 6.29
CA LEU A 108 -17.13 8.88 5.90
C LEU A 108 -17.78 9.16 4.53
N LEU A 109 -17.56 8.28 3.55
CA LEU A 109 -18.18 8.39 2.22
C LEU A 109 -19.71 8.38 2.31
N LEU A 110 -20.25 7.47 3.14
CA LEU A 110 -21.69 7.38 3.37
C LEU A 110 -22.26 8.63 4.07
N ALA A 111 -21.55 9.19 5.04
CA ALA A 111 -21.94 10.43 5.73
C ALA A 111 -21.88 11.65 4.81
N LEU A 112 -20.99 11.66 3.82
CA LEU A 112 -20.84 12.70 2.81
C LEU A 112 -21.73 12.50 1.58
N SER A 113 -22.74 11.63 1.66
CA SER A 113 -23.70 11.33 0.58
C SER A 113 -23.07 10.78 -0.72
N TYR A 114 -21.91 10.14 -0.62
CA TYR A 114 -21.36 9.39 -1.74
C TYR A 114 -22.05 8.03 -1.85
N HIS A 115 -22.44 7.67 -3.07
CA HIS A 115 -23.09 6.42 -3.42
C HIS A 115 -22.21 5.58 -4.34
N SER A 116 -22.11 4.27 -4.07
CA SER A 116 -21.42 3.35 -4.98
C SER A 116 -22.18 3.22 -6.30
N CYS A 117 -21.45 3.19 -7.41
CA CYS A 117 -22.07 2.93 -8.70
C CYS A 117 -22.66 1.49 -8.74
N PRO A 118 -23.86 1.31 -9.33
CA PRO A 118 -24.56 0.02 -9.36
C PRO A 118 -24.01 -0.98 -10.39
N GLN A 119 -23.07 -0.56 -11.25
CA GLN A 119 -22.49 -1.39 -12.29
C GLN A 119 -21.31 -2.20 -11.73
N ASP A 120 -21.27 -3.52 -12.01
CA ASP A 120 -20.27 -4.43 -11.43
C ASP A 120 -18.82 -4.02 -11.70
N SER A 121 -18.53 -3.42 -12.86
CA SER A 121 -17.19 -2.94 -13.21
C SER A 121 -16.81 -1.61 -12.55
N LEU A 122 -17.77 -0.92 -11.93
CA LEU A 122 -17.59 0.42 -11.34
C LEU A 122 -17.93 0.46 -9.85
N HIS A 123 -18.12 -0.67 -9.19
CA HIS A 123 -18.56 -0.73 -7.79
C HIS A 123 -17.59 -0.02 -6.82
N ASP A 124 -16.31 0.00 -7.17
CA ASP A 124 -15.23 0.69 -6.45
C ASP A 124 -15.20 2.20 -6.71
N TYR A 125 -16.16 2.75 -7.46
CA TYR A 125 -16.36 4.18 -7.63
C TYR A 125 -17.56 4.65 -6.79
N HIS A 126 -17.32 5.72 -6.04
CA HIS A 126 -18.28 6.39 -5.18
C HIS A 126 -18.54 7.80 -5.71
N VAL A 127 -19.80 8.17 -5.96
CA VAL A 127 -20.18 9.44 -6.59
C VAL A 127 -21.25 10.17 -5.79
N ILE A 128 -21.30 11.51 -5.90
CA ILE A 128 -22.36 12.32 -5.26
C ILE A 128 -23.67 12.23 -6.05
N ASP A 129 -23.60 12.23 -7.38
CA ASP A 129 -24.76 12.01 -8.26
C ASP A 129 -24.52 10.76 -9.12
N ILE A 130 -25.48 9.84 -9.07
CA ILE A 130 -25.45 8.54 -9.77
C ILE A 130 -25.28 8.73 -11.29
N LYS A 131 -25.73 9.86 -11.86
CA LYS A 131 -25.51 10.16 -13.29
C LYS A 131 -24.04 10.29 -13.66
N LEU A 132 -23.16 10.64 -12.71
CA LEU A 132 -21.72 10.68 -12.99
C LEU A 132 -21.16 9.28 -13.29
N CYS A 133 -21.79 8.20 -12.83
CA CYS A 133 -21.34 6.84 -13.14
C CYS A 133 -21.28 6.56 -14.65
N GLU A 134 -22.15 7.18 -15.45
CA GLU A 134 -22.18 7.02 -16.92
C GLU A 134 -20.99 7.70 -17.62
N THR A 135 -20.32 8.62 -16.92
CA THR A 135 -19.18 9.38 -17.46
C THR A 135 -17.82 8.77 -17.10
N ILE A 136 -17.81 7.75 -16.24
CA ILE A 136 -16.58 7.11 -15.77
C ILE A 136 -16.07 6.13 -16.84
N VAL A 137 -14.84 6.36 -17.31
CA VAL A 137 -14.09 5.42 -18.13
C VAL A 137 -13.04 4.76 -17.25
N ASP A 138 -13.18 3.46 -17.02
CA ASP A 138 -12.27 2.72 -16.15
C ASP A 138 -10.92 2.43 -16.82
N ASN A 139 -9.96 3.33 -16.62
CA ASN A 139 -8.59 3.19 -17.10
C ASN A 139 -7.66 2.49 -16.09
N ARG A 140 -8.21 1.90 -15.02
CA ARG A 140 -7.44 1.17 -14.01
C ARG A 140 -6.86 -0.16 -14.51
N SER A 141 -7.23 -0.60 -15.71
CA SER A 141 -6.88 -1.90 -16.33
C SER A 141 -5.44 -2.03 -16.87
N PHE A 142 -4.57 -1.04 -16.70
CA PHE A 142 -3.23 -1.02 -17.32
C PHE A 142 -2.07 -0.74 -16.34
N TRP A 143 -2.10 -1.34 -15.14
CA TRP A 143 -0.90 -1.56 -14.31
C TRP A 143 -0.93 -2.96 -13.68
#